data_AF-A0A8R7PA13-F1
#
_entry.id   AF-A0A8R7PA13-F1
#
_cell.length_a   1.000
_cell.length_b   1.000
_cell.length_c   1.000
_cell.angle_alpha   90.00
_cell.angle_beta   90.00
_cell.angle_gamma   90.00
#
_symmetry.space_group_name_H-M   'P 1'
#
loop_
_entity.id
_entity.type
_entity.pdbx_description
1 polymer ?
#
loop_
_entity_poly.entity_id
_entity_poly.type
_entity_poly.pdbx_seq_one_letter_code
_entity_poly.pdbx_strand_id
1 'polypeptide(L)'
;MARLLLPQCCCGLTPLHLPRRAVALPPPPSLLPSSGVAASRRALSLRVAVAAPARLVTAEDEGSGSGSSSRASAGQDGGEGPSADGFDPGAPPPFGLADIRAAIPKHCWVKDPWRSMGYVVRDVVVVLALAAAAARLDSWLAWPVYWAAQGTMFWALFVLGHDCGHGSFSNNAKLNSVVGHILHSSILVPYNGWRISHRTHHQNHGHVENDESWHPLPEKLYRSLDSATRKLRFALPFPMLAYPFYLVRPNNPE
;
A
#
# COMPACT_ATOMS: atom_id res chain seq x y z
N MET A 1 -32.14 -5.62 -0.31
CA MET A 1 -32.84 -4.68 0.57
C MET A 1 -32.01 -4.44 1.83
N ALA A 2 -31.25 -3.36 1.87
CA ALA A 2 -30.76 -2.73 3.10
C ALA A 2 -30.54 -1.25 2.75
N ARG A 3 -31.38 -0.39 3.32
CA ARG A 3 -31.45 1.04 3.02
C ARG A 3 -30.18 1.76 3.48
N LEU A 4 -29.63 2.59 2.59
CA LEU A 4 -28.80 3.73 2.94
C LEU A 4 -29.60 4.67 3.86
N LEU A 5 -28.99 5.05 4.98
CA LEU A 5 -29.35 6.25 5.73
C LEU A 5 -28.12 7.17 5.76
N LEU A 6 -28.08 8.10 4.80
CA LEU A 6 -27.33 9.34 4.96
C LEU A 6 -28.16 10.26 5.87
N PRO A 7 -27.62 10.84 6.95
CA PRO A 7 -28.15 12.06 7.49
C PRO A 7 -27.49 13.25 6.79
N GLN A 8 -28.37 14.07 6.21
CA GLN A 8 -28.12 15.44 5.78
C GLN A 8 -27.55 16.25 6.96
N CYS A 9 -26.42 16.92 6.74
CA CYS A 9 -26.01 18.08 7.53
C CYS A 9 -25.13 18.98 6.65
N CYS A 10 -25.74 19.52 5.60
CA CYS A 10 -25.20 20.66 4.85
C CYS A 10 -25.93 21.91 5.35
N CYS A 11 -25.38 22.61 6.35
CA CYS A 11 -25.73 24.00 6.63
C CYS A 11 -24.59 24.70 7.40
N GLY A 12 -23.94 25.66 6.74
CA GLY A 12 -23.26 26.79 7.36
C GLY A 12 -21.82 26.57 7.83
N LEU A 13 -20.85 26.82 6.94
CA LEU A 13 -19.48 27.14 7.34
C LEU A 13 -19.14 28.55 6.85
N THR A 14 -19.21 29.52 7.78
CA THR A 14 -18.57 30.82 7.66
C THR A 14 -17.06 30.65 7.87
N PRO A 15 -16.19 31.22 7.02
CA PRO A 15 -14.74 31.10 7.22
C PRO A 15 -14.28 32.02 8.37
N LEU A 16 -13.83 31.43 9.48
CA LEU A 16 -13.13 32.14 10.55
C LEU A 16 -11.64 32.27 10.21
N HIS A 17 -11.19 33.50 9.99
CA HIS A 17 -9.79 33.84 9.79
C HIS A 17 -9.10 33.94 11.17
N LEU A 18 -8.14 33.06 11.45
CA LEU A 18 -7.28 33.14 12.64
C LEU A 18 -5.80 33.18 12.22
N PRO A 19 -4.98 34.07 12.82
CA PRO A 19 -3.60 34.25 12.42
C PRO A 19 -2.70 33.09 12.87
N ARG A 20 -1.82 32.64 11.96
CA ARG A 20 -0.73 31.68 12.23
C ARG A 20 0.25 32.28 13.25
N ARG A 21 0.36 31.68 14.44
CA ARG A 21 1.55 31.84 15.31
C ARG A 21 2.54 30.72 14.99
N ALA A 22 3.73 31.09 14.51
CA ALA A 22 4.85 30.19 14.37
C ALA A 22 5.43 29.88 15.76
N VAL A 23 5.46 28.59 16.13
CA VAL A 23 6.21 28.11 17.30
C VAL A 23 7.49 27.46 16.76
N ALA A 24 8.64 28.02 17.12
CA ALA A 24 9.94 27.46 16.77
C ALA A 24 10.23 26.22 17.62
N LEU A 25 10.68 25.14 16.98
CA LEU A 25 11.15 23.92 17.64
C LEU A 25 12.66 24.03 17.96
N PRO A 26 13.12 23.45 19.08
CA PRO A 26 14.54 23.42 19.44
C PRO A 26 15.35 22.42 18.58
N PRO A 27 16.67 22.63 18.43
CA PRO A 27 17.54 21.74 17.64
C PRO A 27 17.81 20.39 18.33
N PRO A 28 18.13 19.33 17.57
CA PRO A 28 18.42 18.00 18.10
C PRO A 28 19.81 17.92 18.76
N PRO A 29 20.00 17.04 19.77
CA PRO A 29 21.27 16.88 20.45
C PRO A 29 22.30 16.08 19.63
N SER A 30 23.56 16.46 19.77
CA SER A 30 24.74 15.88 19.14
C SER A 30 25.06 14.48 19.68
N LEU A 31 25.32 13.53 18.77
CA LEU A 31 25.73 12.15 19.09
C LEU A 31 27.23 12.09 19.44
N LEU A 32 27.56 11.46 20.58
CA LEU A 32 28.93 11.07 20.94
C LEU A 32 29.23 9.62 20.52
N PRO A 33 30.48 9.29 20.19
CA PRO A 33 30.86 7.99 19.64
C PRO A 33 30.91 6.88 20.70
N SER A 34 30.56 5.68 20.24
CA SER A 34 30.50 4.42 20.98
C SER A 34 31.86 3.83 21.33
N SER A 35 32.00 3.27 22.54
CA SER A 35 33.06 2.31 22.88
C SER A 35 32.45 0.93 23.08
N GLY A 36 32.63 0.04 22.09
CA GLY A 36 32.13 -1.33 22.11
C GLY A 36 33.26 -2.34 22.34
N VAL A 37 33.15 -3.09 23.44
CA VAL A 37 34.01 -4.23 23.79
C VAL A 37 33.66 -5.42 22.88
N ALA A 38 34.68 -6.03 22.27
CA ALA A 38 34.53 -7.18 21.38
C ALA A 38 34.21 -8.46 22.17
N ALA A 39 33.07 -9.08 21.91
CA ALA A 39 32.72 -10.41 22.37
C ALA A 39 32.46 -11.34 21.17
N SER A 40 33.32 -12.34 21.02
CA SER A 40 33.24 -13.37 20.00
C SER A 40 32.04 -14.29 20.23
N ARG A 41 31.12 -14.36 19.25
CA ARG A 41 30.10 -15.41 19.14
C ARG A 41 30.05 -15.88 17.69
N ARG A 42 30.40 -17.14 17.45
CA ARG A 42 30.15 -17.83 16.16
C ARG A 42 28.64 -18.01 15.99
N ALA A 43 28.06 -17.31 15.01
CA ALA A 43 26.70 -17.54 14.55
C ALA A 43 26.74 -18.15 13.14
N LEU A 44 26.05 -19.28 12.97
CA LEU A 44 25.87 -19.94 11.68
C LEU A 44 24.94 -19.07 10.82
N SER A 45 25.48 -18.49 9.74
CA SER A 45 24.74 -17.64 8.80
C SER A 45 24.14 -18.50 7.69
N LEU A 46 22.82 -18.69 7.68
CA LEU A 46 22.09 -19.15 6.51
C LEU A 46 21.82 -17.93 5.63
N ARG A 47 22.65 -17.70 4.61
CA ARG A 47 22.46 -16.62 3.64
C ARG A 47 21.41 -17.03 2.62
N VAL A 48 20.19 -16.50 2.75
CA VAL A 48 19.23 -16.45 1.62
C VAL A 48 19.59 -15.22 0.80
N ALA A 49 20.17 -15.43 -0.38
CA ALA A 49 20.46 -14.37 -1.33
C ALA A 49 19.16 -14.01 -2.06
N VAL A 50 18.54 -12.88 -1.69
CA VAL A 50 17.51 -12.24 -2.51
C VAL A 50 18.24 -11.31 -3.48
N ALA A 51 18.22 -11.64 -4.77
CA ALA A 51 18.80 -10.80 -5.80
C ALA A 51 17.99 -9.50 -5.91
N ALA A 52 18.66 -8.36 -5.71
CA ALA A 52 18.11 -7.05 -6.03
C ALA A 52 18.01 -6.88 -7.56
N PRO A 53 16.98 -6.22 -8.11
CA PRO A 53 16.95 -5.89 -9.52
C PRO A 53 18.06 -4.89 -9.85
N ALA A 54 18.72 -5.11 -10.99
CA ALA A 54 19.83 -4.30 -11.48
C ALA A 54 19.41 -2.84 -11.68
N ARG A 55 20.18 -1.90 -11.13
CA ARG A 55 20.14 -0.49 -11.50
C ARG A 55 20.48 -0.38 -12.98
N LEU A 56 19.58 0.21 -13.77
CA LEU A 56 19.91 0.67 -15.11
C LEU A 56 20.94 1.81 -15.01
N VAL A 57 22.10 1.60 -15.59
CA VAL A 57 23.14 2.62 -15.77
C VAL A 57 22.63 3.58 -16.85
N THR A 58 22.38 4.84 -16.49
CA THR A 58 22.29 5.93 -17.48
C THR A 58 23.72 6.30 -17.87
N ALA A 59 24.02 6.21 -19.17
CA ALA A 59 25.31 6.56 -19.74
C ALA A 59 25.73 7.98 -19.36
N GLU A 60 27.00 8.10 -19.00
CA GLU A 60 27.71 9.35 -18.75
C GLU A 60 27.86 10.12 -20.07
N ASP A 61 27.60 11.42 -20.05
CA ASP A 61 28.20 12.39 -20.98
C ASP A 61 29.06 13.33 -20.13
N GLU A 62 30.37 13.23 -20.32
CA GLU A 62 31.39 14.07 -19.71
C GLU A 62 31.37 15.48 -20.31
N GLY A 63 31.34 16.51 -19.46
CA GLY A 63 31.44 17.90 -19.88
C GLY A 63 31.62 18.85 -18.71
N SER A 64 32.87 19.12 -18.34
CA SER A 64 33.27 20.01 -17.25
C SER A 64 32.71 21.43 -17.38
N GLY A 65 32.29 22.04 -16.26
CA GLY A 65 31.95 23.47 -16.24
C GLY A 65 31.45 23.96 -14.89
N SER A 66 32.35 24.57 -14.11
CA SER A 66 32.07 25.39 -12.93
C SER A 66 31.05 26.50 -13.24
N GLY A 67 30.01 26.66 -12.41
CA GLY A 67 29.02 27.73 -12.59
C GLY A 67 27.97 27.82 -11.49
N SER A 68 28.11 28.85 -10.65
CA SER A 68 27.17 29.38 -9.66
C SER A 68 25.69 29.39 -10.11
N SER A 69 24.79 28.78 -9.32
CA SER A 69 23.34 28.87 -9.54
C SER A 69 22.78 30.18 -8.99
N SER A 70 22.75 31.18 -9.87
CA SER A 70 21.93 32.37 -9.72
C SER A 70 20.47 32.05 -10.09
N ARG A 71 19.52 32.57 -9.30
CA ARG A 71 18.08 32.57 -9.58
C ARG A 71 17.82 33.18 -10.96
N ALA A 72 17.19 32.42 -11.86
CA ALA A 72 16.63 32.95 -13.09
C ALA A 72 15.09 32.94 -12.99
N SER A 73 14.51 34.14 -12.89
CA SER A 73 13.11 34.38 -13.20
C SER A 73 12.92 34.22 -14.71
N ALA A 74 12.05 33.30 -15.12
CA ALA A 74 11.58 33.24 -16.49
C ALA A 74 10.35 34.14 -16.66
N GLY A 75 10.41 34.96 -17.71
CA GLY A 75 9.52 36.06 -18.00
C GLY A 75 8.11 35.66 -18.42
N GLN A 76 7.26 36.64 -18.21
CA GLN A 76 5.87 36.76 -18.62
C GLN A 76 5.85 37.25 -20.08
N ASP A 77 5.17 36.55 -20.98
CA ASP A 77 4.71 37.17 -22.24
C ASP A 77 3.32 36.65 -22.61
N GLY A 78 2.49 37.59 -23.05
CA GLY A 78 1.04 37.51 -23.05
C GLY A 78 0.41 36.75 -24.23
N GLY A 79 -0.70 36.12 -23.92
CA GLY A 79 -1.66 35.54 -24.87
C GLY A 79 -2.94 35.17 -24.13
N GLU A 80 -3.78 36.16 -23.84
CA GLU A 80 -5.12 35.96 -23.26
C GLU A 80 -6.05 35.32 -24.30
N GLY A 81 -6.04 33.99 -24.36
CA GLY A 81 -7.21 33.19 -24.76
C GLY A 81 -8.03 32.84 -23.51
N PRO A 82 -9.34 32.59 -23.62
CA PRO A 82 -10.18 32.31 -22.46
C PRO A 82 -9.58 31.14 -21.69
N SER A 83 -9.15 31.40 -20.46
CA SER A 83 -8.68 30.40 -19.52
C SER A 83 -9.82 29.44 -19.27
N ALA A 84 -9.84 28.35 -20.04
CA ALA A 84 -10.47 27.14 -19.57
C ALA A 84 -9.76 26.85 -18.24
N ASP A 85 -10.48 27.00 -17.13
CA ASP A 85 -10.04 26.62 -15.79
C ASP A 85 -9.76 25.11 -15.81
N GLY A 86 -8.63 24.74 -16.41
CA GLY A 86 -8.20 23.38 -16.63
C GLY A 86 -7.71 22.85 -15.32
N PHE A 87 -8.43 21.87 -14.78
CA PHE A 87 -7.94 21.10 -13.64
C PHE A 87 -6.59 20.47 -14.03
N ASP A 88 -5.50 20.92 -13.40
CA ASP A 88 -4.19 20.28 -13.50
C ASP A 88 -4.15 19.08 -12.55
N PRO A 89 -4.15 17.82 -13.05
CA PRO A 89 -4.11 16.64 -12.19
C PRO A 89 -2.77 16.48 -11.45
N GLY A 90 -1.72 17.17 -11.89
CA GLY A 90 -0.39 17.13 -11.27
C GLY A 90 -0.19 18.19 -10.18
N ALA A 91 -1.07 19.18 -10.09
CA ALA A 91 -1.00 20.20 -9.05
C ALA A 91 -1.32 19.59 -7.66
N PRO A 92 -0.61 20.00 -6.60
CA PRO A 92 -0.94 19.56 -5.26
C PRO A 92 -2.36 20.04 -4.87
N PRO A 93 -3.11 19.25 -4.08
CA PRO A 93 -4.43 19.65 -3.65
C PRO A 93 -4.37 20.94 -2.82
N PRO A 94 -5.44 21.77 -2.82
CA PRO A 94 -5.48 23.04 -2.11
C PRO A 94 -5.63 22.91 -0.58
N PHE A 95 -5.42 21.70 -0.02
CA PHE A 95 -5.52 21.38 1.39
C PHE A 95 -4.42 20.41 1.81
N GLY A 96 -3.99 20.50 3.07
CA GLY A 96 -2.98 19.62 3.64
C GLY A 96 -3.57 18.40 4.34
N LEU A 97 -2.71 17.45 4.72
CA LEU A 97 -3.09 16.29 5.53
C LEU A 97 -3.70 16.69 6.90
N ALA A 98 -3.29 17.83 7.46
CA ALA A 98 -3.84 18.34 8.72
C ALA A 98 -5.32 18.72 8.57
N ASP A 99 -5.68 19.36 7.47
CA ASP A 99 -7.07 19.77 7.18
C ASP A 99 -7.97 18.56 7.02
N ILE A 100 -7.49 17.52 6.30
CA ILE A 100 -8.18 16.24 6.16
C ILE A 100 -8.41 15.59 7.53
N ARG A 101 -7.37 15.54 8.38
CA ARG A 101 -7.48 14.94 9.72
C ARG A 101 -8.43 15.72 10.62
N ALA A 102 -8.46 17.04 10.50
CA ALA A 102 -9.37 17.91 11.25
C ALA A 102 -10.83 17.74 10.81
N ALA A 103 -11.07 17.42 9.53
CA ALA A 103 -12.41 17.15 9.01
C ALA A 103 -13.01 15.82 9.49
N ILE A 104 -12.18 14.85 9.92
CA ILE A 104 -12.65 13.55 10.40
C ILE A 104 -13.23 13.68 11.82
N PRO A 105 -14.50 13.28 12.06
CA PRO A 105 -15.12 13.35 13.38
C PRO A 105 -14.31 12.64 14.47
N LYS A 106 -14.26 13.23 15.68
CA LYS A 106 -13.47 12.71 16.81
C LYS A 106 -13.78 11.25 17.15
N HIS A 107 -15.05 10.84 17.02
CA HIS A 107 -15.47 9.48 17.33
C HIS A 107 -14.91 8.42 16.36
N CYS A 108 -14.53 8.81 15.13
CA CYS A 108 -13.90 7.91 14.16
C CYS A 108 -12.46 7.51 14.56
N TRP A 109 -11.83 8.26 15.47
CA TRP A 109 -10.49 7.96 15.97
C TRP A 109 -10.50 7.01 17.18
N VAL A 110 -11.67 6.69 17.72
CA VAL A 110 -11.82 5.79 18.87
C VAL A 110 -11.84 4.35 18.38
N LYS A 111 -10.79 3.61 18.71
CA LYS A 111 -10.67 2.18 18.43
C LYS A 111 -11.20 1.39 19.62
N ASP A 112 -12.07 0.42 19.35
CA ASP A 112 -12.64 -0.48 20.35
C ASP A 112 -12.07 -1.90 20.15
N PRO A 113 -11.09 -2.33 20.95
CA PRO A 113 -10.48 -3.65 20.80
C PRO A 113 -11.46 -4.80 20.99
N TRP A 114 -12.51 -4.63 21.80
CA TRP A 114 -13.50 -5.68 22.03
C TRP A 114 -14.37 -5.89 20.81
N ARG A 115 -14.76 -4.81 20.14
CA ARG A 115 -15.45 -4.91 18.86
C ARG A 115 -14.57 -5.58 17.81
N SER A 116 -13.30 -5.18 17.71
CA SER A 116 -12.33 -5.78 16.77
C SER A 116 -12.14 -7.29 17.04
N MET A 117 -11.97 -7.69 18.29
CA MET A 117 -11.89 -9.11 18.67
C MET A 117 -13.21 -9.85 18.43
N GLY A 118 -14.36 -9.19 18.58
CA GLY A 118 -15.66 -9.75 18.24
C GLY A 118 -15.75 -10.15 16.76
N TYR A 119 -15.19 -9.33 15.86
CA TYR A 119 -15.09 -9.69 14.44
C TYR A 119 -14.15 -10.87 14.19
N VAL A 120 -13.02 -10.95 14.91
CA VAL A 120 -12.13 -12.12 14.84
C VAL A 120 -12.87 -13.41 15.21
N VAL A 121 -13.57 -13.40 16.35
CA VAL A 121 -14.32 -14.58 16.81
C VAL A 121 -15.42 -14.95 15.81
N ARG A 122 -16.20 -13.97 15.34
CA ARG A 122 -17.22 -14.18 14.32
C ARG A 122 -16.64 -14.87 13.08
N ASP A 123 -15.55 -14.33 12.54
CA ASP A 123 -15.00 -14.80 11.27
C ASP A 123 -14.40 -16.20 11.42
N VAL A 124 -13.72 -16.49 12.54
CA VAL A 124 -13.23 -17.84 12.86
C VAL A 124 -14.39 -18.83 13.00
N VAL A 125 -15.47 -18.46 13.70
CA VAL A 125 -16.64 -19.32 13.84
C VAL A 125 -17.26 -19.63 12.47
N VAL A 126 -17.41 -18.62 11.60
CA VAL A 126 -17.97 -18.83 10.26
C VAL A 126 -17.05 -19.71 9.41
N VAL A 127 -15.73 -19.48 9.45
CA VAL A 127 -14.73 -20.33 8.77
C VAL A 127 -14.86 -21.79 9.19
N LEU A 128 -14.93 -22.05 10.50
CA LEU A 128 -15.05 -23.42 11.02
C LEU A 128 -16.41 -24.03 10.68
N ALA A 129 -17.49 -23.24 10.72
CA ALA A 129 -18.83 -23.70 10.36
C ALA A 129 -18.93 -24.07 8.88
N LEU A 130 -18.37 -23.26 7.98
CA LEU A 130 -18.31 -23.55 6.54
C LEU A 130 -17.51 -24.84 6.27
N ALA A 131 -16.34 -25.00 6.91
CA ALA A 131 -15.54 -26.22 6.77
C ALA A 131 -16.29 -27.46 7.28
N ALA A 132 -16.95 -27.36 8.43
CA ALA A 132 -17.75 -28.45 8.99
C ALA A 132 -18.96 -28.80 8.10
N ALA A 133 -19.63 -27.79 7.53
CA ALA A 133 -20.73 -28.00 6.58
C ALA A 133 -20.23 -28.69 5.31
N ALA A 134 -19.14 -28.21 4.71
CA ALA A 134 -18.56 -28.83 3.52
C ALA A 134 -18.17 -30.29 3.75
N ALA A 135 -17.63 -30.63 4.92
CA ALA A 135 -17.29 -32.01 5.27
C ALA A 135 -18.50 -32.96 5.42
N ARG A 136 -19.73 -32.42 5.49
CA ARG A 136 -20.97 -33.20 5.59
C ARG A 136 -21.78 -33.23 4.30
N LEU A 137 -21.38 -32.47 3.28
CA LEU A 137 -22.06 -32.42 1.99
C LEU A 137 -21.41 -33.40 1.02
N ASP A 138 -22.18 -34.37 0.55
CA ASP A 138 -21.75 -35.32 -0.49
C ASP A 138 -22.29 -34.89 -1.86
N SER A 139 -21.82 -33.74 -2.33
CA SER A 139 -22.21 -33.19 -3.64
C SER A 139 -21.06 -32.47 -4.30
N TRP A 140 -20.79 -32.80 -5.56
CA TRP A 140 -19.77 -32.11 -6.35
C TRP A 140 -20.08 -30.61 -6.50
N LEU A 141 -21.36 -30.23 -6.54
CA LEU A 141 -21.81 -28.84 -6.64
C LEU A 141 -21.55 -28.03 -5.36
N ALA A 142 -21.35 -28.69 -4.22
CA ALA A 142 -21.04 -27.99 -2.97
C ALA A 142 -19.64 -27.37 -3.00
N TRP A 143 -18.69 -27.95 -3.73
CA TRP A 143 -17.29 -27.50 -3.74
C TRP A 143 -17.09 -26.10 -4.33
N PRO A 144 -17.61 -25.75 -5.53
CA PRO A 144 -17.47 -24.39 -6.04
C PRO A 144 -18.08 -23.33 -5.13
N VAL A 145 -19.24 -23.63 -4.53
CA VAL A 145 -19.91 -22.73 -3.58
C VAL A 145 -19.08 -22.58 -2.31
N TYR A 146 -18.57 -23.69 -1.77
CA TYR A 146 -17.68 -23.69 -0.62
C TYR A 146 -16.41 -22.90 -0.89
N TRP A 147 -15.74 -23.10 -2.02
CA TRP A 147 -14.52 -22.35 -2.35
C TRP A 147 -14.77 -20.84 -2.41
N ALA A 148 -15.87 -20.42 -3.03
CA ALA A 148 -16.24 -19.01 -3.10
C ALA A 148 -16.54 -18.43 -1.69
N ALA A 149 -17.33 -19.13 -0.88
CA ALA A 149 -17.69 -18.69 0.47
C ALA A 149 -16.47 -18.70 1.42
N GLN A 150 -15.73 -19.80 1.45
CA GLN A 150 -14.56 -19.99 2.29
C GLN A 150 -13.42 -19.04 1.92
N GLY A 151 -13.17 -18.87 0.62
CA GLY A 151 -12.18 -17.91 0.12
C GLY A 151 -12.51 -16.48 0.52
N THR A 152 -13.79 -16.10 0.45
CA THR A 152 -14.27 -14.79 0.93
C THR A 152 -14.02 -14.62 2.43
N MET A 153 -14.25 -15.66 3.24
CA MET A 153 -13.99 -15.60 4.68
C MET A 153 -12.50 -15.57 5.03
N PHE A 154 -11.64 -16.23 4.26
CA PHE A 154 -10.18 -16.08 4.41
C PHE A 154 -9.71 -14.67 4.04
N TRP A 155 -10.35 -14.03 3.05
CA TRP A 155 -10.10 -12.62 2.78
C TRP A 155 -10.56 -11.72 3.94
N ALA A 156 -11.65 -12.05 4.65
CA ALA A 156 -12.03 -11.33 5.87
C ALA A 156 -10.96 -11.44 6.98
N LEU A 157 -10.36 -12.62 7.17
CA LEU A 157 -9.21 -12.79 8.08
C LEU A 157 -8.00 -11.97 7.63
N PHE A 158 -7.75 -11.89 6.31
CA PHE A 158 -6.71 -11.04 5.74
C PHE A 158 -6.94 -9.57 6.09
N VAL A 159 -8.18 -9.07 5.94
CA VAL A 159 -8.56 -7.69 6.26
C VAL A 159 -8.33 -7.38 7.75
N LEU A 160 -8.72 -8.28 8.65
CA LEU A 160 -8.48 -8.08 10.09
C LEU A 160 -6.99 -8.06 10.45
N GLY A 161 -6.18 -8.91 9.84
CA GLY A 161 -4.71 -8.87 9.98
C GLY A 161 -4.10 -7.63 9.32
N HIS A 162 -4.67 -7.16 8.22
CA HIS A 162 -4.29 -5.91 7.56
C HIS A 162 -4.52 -4.70 8.47
N ASP A 163 -5.67 -4.64 9.14
CA ASP A 163 -6.00 -3.60 10.11
C ASP A 163 -5.07 -3.63 11.34
N CYS A 164 -4.62 -4.82 11.73
CA CYS A 164 -3.54 -4.95 12.71
C CYS A 164 -2.24 -4.32 12.21
N GLY A 165 -1.89 -4.53 10.93
CA GLY A 165 -0.72 -3.94 10.27
C GLY A 165 -0.76 -2.41 10.19
N HIS A 166 -1.95 -1.84 9.95
CA HIS A 166 -2.19 -0.39 10.00
C HIS A 166 -2.27 0.17 11.43
N GLY A 167 -2.48 -0.69 12.42
CA GLY A 167 -2.76 -0.28 13.79
C GLY A 167 -4.15 0.34 13.98
N SER A 168 -5.07 0.14 13.03
CA SER A 168 -6.49 0.50 13.16
C SER A 168 -7.27 -0.49 14.02
N PHE A 169 -6.77 -1.73 14.15
CA PHE A 169 -7.41 -2.78 14.95
C PHE A 169 -7.53 -2.42 16.45
N SER A 170 -6.46 -1.86 17.04
CA SER A 170 -6.45 -1.39 18.43
C SER A 170 -5.38 -0.33 18.66
N ASN A 171 -5.44 0.37 19.80
CA ASN A 171 -4.39 1.30 20.23
C ASN A 171 -3.14 0.59 20.79
N ASN A 172 -3.17 -0.73 21.00
CA ASN A 172 -2.06 -1.50 21.55
C ASN A 172 -1.27 -2.19 20.43
N ALA A 173 -0.06 -1.70 20.18
CA ALA A 173 0.82 -2.25 19.14
C ALA A 173 1.21 -3.72 19.36
N LYS A 174 1.31 -4.17 20.62
CA LYS A 174 1.59 -5.59 20.94
C LYS A 174 0.39 -6.47 20.59
N LEU A 175 -0.82 -6.04 20.96
CA LEU A 175 -2.05 -6.76 20.61
C LEU A 175 -2.17 -6.89 19.08
N ASN A 176 -2.02 -5.78 18.36
CA ASN A 176 -2.04 -5.80 16.90
C ASN A 176 -0.96 -6.73 16.32
N SER A 177 0.24 -6.73 16.90
CA SER A 177 1.29 -7.63 16.43
C SER A 177 0.92 -9.09 16.65
N VAL A 178 0.45 -9.48 17.84
CA VAL A 178 0.09 -10.87 18.15
C VAL A 178 -1.08 -11.34 17.28
N VAL A 179 -2.17 -10.57 17.25
CA VAL A 179 -3.38 -10.92 16.48
C VAL A 179 -3.07 -10.95 14.99
N GLY A 180 -2.33 -9.97 14.47
CA GLY A 180 -1.92 -9.93 13.06
C GLY A 180 -1.09 -11.16 12.65
N HIS A 181 -0.14 -11.60 13.49
CA HIS A 181 0.60 -12.84 13.23
C HIS A 181 -0.33 -14.06 13.19
N ILE A 182 -1.20 -14.21 14.19
CA ILE A 182 -2.11 -15.36 14.26
C ILE A 182 -3.02 -15.41 13.02
N LEU A 183 -3.66 -14.29 12.68
CA LEU A 183 -4.59 -14.21 11.55
C LEU A 183 -3.90 -14.46 10.22
N HIS A 184 -2.82 -13.73 9.93
CA HIS A 184 -2.13 -13.88 8.63
C HIS A 184 -1.43 -15.23 8.50
N SER A 185 -0.80 -15.76 9.56
CA SER A 185 -0.19 -17.10 9.50
C SER A 185 -1.22 -18.20 9.25
N SER A 186 -2.45 -18.06 9.77
CA SER A 186 -3.53 -19.05 9.51
C SER A 186 -3.93 -19.16 8.03
N ILE A 187 -3.66 -18.12 7.24
CA ILE A 187 -3.91 -18.07 5.79
C ILE A 187 -2.61 -18.01 4.97
N LEU A 188 -1.48 -18.44 5.54
CA LEU A 188 -0.17 -18.53 4.89
C LEU A 188 0.40 -17.17 4.41
N VAL A 189 0.00 -16.07 5.05
CA VAL A 189 0.56 -14.74 4.82
C VAL A 189 1.65 -14.43 5.87
N PRO A 190 2.89 -14.11 5.46
CA PRO A 190 3.96 -13.78 6.40
C PRO A 190 3.78 -12.35 6.96
N TYR A 191 3.09 -12.22 8.08
CA TYR A 191 2.65 -10.93 8.66
C TYR A 191 3.73 -9.84 8.73
N ASN A 192 4.94 -10.14 9.23
CA ASN A 192 5.98 -9.12 9.38
C ASN A 192 6.46 -8.58 8.02
N GLY A 193 6.75 -9.48 7.07
CA GLY A 193 7.19 -9.08 5.73
C GLY A 193 6.09 -8.30 5.02
N TRP A 194 4.88 -8.85 5.05
CA TRP A 194 3.71 -8.22 4.47
C TRP A 194 3.43 -6.84 5.07
N ARG A 195 3.46 -6.67 6.40
CA ARG A 195 3.21 -5.37 7.06
C ARG A 195 4.21 -4.29 6.63
N ILE A 196 5.47 -4.66 6.43
CA ILE A 196 6.52 -3.72 6.02
C ILE A 196 6.31 -3.31 4.57
N SER A 197 6.15 -4.28 3.68
CA SER A 197 5.96 -4.02 2.25
C SER A 197 4.66 -3.22 2.04
N HIS A 198 3.56 -3.66 2.65
CA HIS A 198 2.25 -3.01 2.57
C HIS A 198 2.27 -1.54 3.04
N ARG A 199 3.10 -1.21 4.05
CA ARG A 199 3.32 0.19 4.44
C ARG A 199 4.00 0.99 3.32
N THR A 200 5.02 0.43 2.69
CA THR A 200 5.71 1.04 1.53
C THR A 200 4.73 1.23 0.37
N HIS A 201 3.92 0.22 0.06
CA HIS A 201 2.86 0.29 -0.94
C HIS A 201 1.91 1.48 -0.67
N HIS A 202 1.39 1.62 0.55
CA HIS A 202 0.49 2.75 0.87
C HIS A 202 1.17 4.12 0.84
N GLN A 203 2.48 4.20 1.09
CA GLN A 203 3.22 5.45 0.96
C GLN A 203 3.43 5.87 -0.49
N ASN A 204 3.52 4.88 -1.39
CA ASN A 204 3.86 5.08 -2.79
C ASN A 204 2.71 4.69 -3.74
N HIS A 205 1.49 4.52 -3.25
CA HIS A 205 0.42 3.90 -4.04
C HIS A 205 0.15 4.69 -5.33
N GLY A 206 0.23 4.01 -6.47
CA GLY A 206 0.06 4.64 -7.79
C GLY A 206 1.27 5.46 -8.26
N HIS A 207 2.38 5.46 -7.53
CA HIS A 207 3.63 6.06 -7.99
C HIS A 207 4.34 5.11 -8.96
N VAL A 208 4.54 5.56 -10.20
CA VAL A 208 5.07 4.75 -11.32
C VAL A 208 6.36 4.00 -10.96
N GLU A 209 7.29 4.67 -10.28
CA GLU A 209 8.62 4.11 -9.96
C GLU A 209 8.76 3.50 -8.56
N ASN A 210 7.86 3.85 -7.63
CA ASN A 210 8.07 3.58 -6.20
C ASN A 210 6.99 2.67 -5.60
N ASP A 211 5.89 2.40 -6.31
CA ASP A 211 4.88 1.43 -5.88
C ASP A 211 5.40 0.02 -6.10
N GLU A 212 5.59 -0.75 -5.03
CA GLU A 212 6.05 -2.13 -5.10
C GLU A 212 5.06 -3.09 -5.78
N SER A 213 3.77 -2.73 -5.83
CA SER A 213 2.71 -3.62 -6.30
C SER A 213 2.45 -3.53 -7.80
N TRP A 214 2.65 -2.35 -8.40
CA TRP A 214 2.25 -2.07 -9.76
C TRP A 214 3.23 -1.14 -10.47
N HIS A 215 3.87 -1.68 -11.50
CA HIS A 215 4.79 -0.93 -12.36
C HIS A 215 4.18 -0.91 -13.77
N PRO A 216 3.49 0.19 -14.16
CA PRO A 216 2.85 0.25 -15.47
C PRO A 216 3.93 0.17 -16.55
N LEU A 217 3.65 -0.62 -17.58
CA LEU A 217 4.57 -0.74 -18.71
C LEU A 217 4.56 0.58 -19.51
N PRO A 218 5.72 1.22 -19.74
CA PRO A 218 5.77 2.46 -20.52
C PRO A 218 5.17 2.28 -21.90
N GLU A 219 4.50 3.31 -22.42
CA GLU A 219 3.80 3.23 -23.72
C GLU A 219 4.72 2.76 -24.85
N LYS A 220 5.95 3.29 -24.89
CA LYS A 220 6.97 2.90 -25.87
C LYS A 220 7.22 1.39 -25.86
N LEU A 221 7.35 0.80 -24.66
CA LEU A 221 7.57 -0.63 -24.49
C LEU A 221 6.31 -1.42 -24.85
N TYR A 222 5.12 -0.90 -24.55
CA TYR A 222 3.85 -1.58 -24.89
C TYR A 222 3.68 -1.70 -26.39
N ARG A 223 3.98 -0.61 -27.11
CA ARG A 223 3.88 -0.55 -28.57
C ARG A 223 4.88 -1.47 -29.26
N SER A 224 6.05 -1.71 -28.67
CA SER A 224 7.07 -2.61 -29.22
C SER A 224 6.78 -4.11 -28.99
N LEU A 225 5.81 -4.47 -28.14
CA LEU A 225 5.45 -5.88 -27.92
C LEU A 225 4.78 -6.49 -29.16
N ASP A 226 5.09 -7.75 -29.47
CA ASP A 226 4.36 -8.51 -30.47
C ASP A 226 2.88 -8.74 -30.07
N SER A 227 2.04 -9.00 -31.07
CA SER A 227 0.59 -9.14 -30.88
C SER A 227 0.20 -10.30 -29.96
N ALA A 228 0.97 -11.39 -29.92
CA ALA A 228 0.67 -12.55 -29.08
C ALA A 228 0.98 -12.24 -27.61
N THR A 229 2.16 -11.68 -27.32
CA THR A 229 2.53 -11.23 -25.96
C THR A 229 1.55 -10.19 -25.44
N ARG A 230 1.13 -9.24 -26.28
CA ARG A 230 0.15 -8.21 -25.90
C ARG A 230 -1.20 -8.81 -25.53
N LYS A 231 -1.72 -9.74 -26.34
CA LYS A 231 -2.99 -10.45 -26.06
C LYS A 231 -2.89 -11.31 -24.80
N LEU A 232 -1.80 -12.08 -24.65
CA LEU A 232 -1.62 -12.98 -23.51
C LEU A 232 -1.50 -12.24 -22.18
N ARG A 233 -0.82 -11.08 -22.18
CA ARG A 233 -0.57 -10.29 -20.96
C ARG A 233 -1.67 -9.30 -20.60
N PHE A 234 -2.47 -8.84 -21.56
CA PHE A 234 -3.40 -7.71 -21.33
C PHE A 234 -4.84 -7.93 -21.83
N ALA A 235 -5.17 -9.04 -22.50
CA ALA A 235 -6.54 -9.31 -22.96
C ALA A 235 -7.18 -10.48 -22.18
N LEU A 236 -8.33 -10.25 -21.55
CA LEU A 236 -9.06 -11.32 -20.85
C LEU A 236 -9.45 -12.46 -21.82
N PRO A 237 -9.42 -13.73 -21.36
CA PRO A 237 -9.13 -14.20 -19.99
C PRO A 237 -7.64 -14.51 -19.75
N PHE A 238 -6.77 -14.26 -20.73
CA PHE A 238 -5.40 -14.78 -20.74
C PHE A 238 -4.55 -14.39 -19.52
N PRO A 239 -4.58 -13.14 -19.00
CA PRO A 239 -3.80 -12.76 -17.81
C PRO A 239 -4.14 -13.60 -16.57
N MET A 240 -5.42 -14.00 -16.41
CA MET A 240 -5.86 -14.82 -15.29
C MET A 240 -5.30 -16.24 -15.35
N LEU A 241 -5.03 -16.76 -16.55
CA LEU A 241 -4.53 -18.12 -16.78
C LEU A 241 -3.02 -18.17 -17.03
N ALA A 242 -2.43 -17.05 -17.44
CA ALA A 242 -1.01 -16.92 -17.77
C ALA A 242 -0.13 -16.61 -16.56
N TYR A 243 -0.72 -16.16 -15.44
CA TYR A 243 0.02 -15.83 -14.22
C TYR A 243 0.93 -16.98 -13.70
N PRO A 244 0.55 -18.27 -13.77
CA PRO A 244 1.48 -19.34 -13.38
C PRO A 244 2.71 -19.46 -14.30
N PHE A 245 2.62 -19.01 -15.56
CA PHE A 245 3.64 -19.25 -16.57
C PHE A 245 4.70 -18.15 -16.67
N TYR A 246 4.45 -16.93 -16.14
CA TYR A 246 5.49 -15.89 -16.15
C TYR A 246 6.70 -16.25 -15.26
N LEU A 247 6.50 -17.10 -14.24
CA LEU A 247 7.55 -17.61 -13.35
C LEU A 247 8.40 -18.71 -13.98
N VAL A 248 7.97 -19.28 -15.11
CA VAL A 248 8.62 -20.45 -15.74
C VAL A 248 9.62 -20.04 -16.82
N ARG A 249 9.75 -18.75 -17.16
CA ARG A 249 10.83 -18.32 -18.07
C ARG A 249 12.17 -18.34 -17.35
N PRO A 250 13.14 -19.14 -17.81
CA PRO A 250 14.54 -18.92 -17.48
C PRO A 250 14.91 -17.51 -17.94
N ASN A 251 15.61 -16.75 -17.10
CA ASN A 251 16.31 -15.56 -17.56
C ASN A 251 17.22 -15.99 -18.72
N ASN A 252 16.93 -15.57 -19.94
CA ASN A 252 17.92 -15.63 -21.00
C ASN A 252 19.02 -14.62 -20.59
N PRO A 253 20.27 -15.05 -20.41
CA PRO A 253 21.37 -14.11 -20.35
C PRO A 253 21.50 -13.48 -21.74
N GLU A 254 21.31 -12.16 -21.82
CA GLU A 254 21.92 -11.36 -22.89
C GLU A 254 23.41 -11.15 -22.61
#